data_AF-A0A2N6NEM3-F1
#
_entry.id   AF-A0A2N6NEM3-F1
#
_cell.length_a   1.000
_cell.length_b   1.000
_cell.length_c   1.000
_cell.angle_alpha   90.00
_cell.angle_beta   90.00
_cell.angle_gamma   90.00
#
_symmetry.space_group_name_H-M   'P 1'
#
loop_
_entity.id
_entity.type
_entity.pdbx_description
1 polymer ?
#
loop_
_entity_poly.entity_id
_entity_poly.type
_entity_poly.pdbx_seq_one_letter_code
_entity_poly.pdbx_strand_id
1 'polypeptide(L)'
;MPRETIPLAKFLKRSPREYGVCGQGKLHSIPKNYHLIRAYEKDVELRTLRADHLGEEQAIGIYCPNTLTFGSFHDRNLRPYFRATSRMSLIMHVPELSLVIIGSPTGRVLLLTPTRLSNPQSAPTGFAKCPRSGSREVWSHGLRVEWVLPRSSDDICHGQHRRPLHGVAVGPVQDERGVGAAGSGHASTPRRYRLMLHYRNHDIATFEITRQEQTGKLCIF
;
A
#
# COMPACT_ATOMS: atom_id res chain seq x y z
N MET A 1 -11.97 10.20 35.88
CA MET A 1 -12.23 8.78 36.24
C MET A 1 -10.94 7.99 36.02
N PRO A 2 -10.22 7.58 37.08
CA PRO A 2 -9.00 6.80 36.93
C PRO A 2 -9.35 5.34 36.60
N ARG A 3 -8.74 4.78 35.54
CA ARG A 3 -8.89 3.37 35.15
C ARG A 3 -8.20 2.49 36.19
N GLU A 4 -8.89 1.44 36.64
CA GLU A 4 -8.34 0.45 37.56
C GLU A 4 -7.02 -0.14 37.05
N THR A 5 -5.99 -0.07 37.89
CA THR A 5 -4.65 -0.59 37.63
C THR A 5 -4.65 -2.10 37.82
N ILE A 6 -4.73 -2.85 36.72
CA ILE A 6 -4.59 -4.30 36.77
C ILE A 6 -3.14 -4.64 37.13
N PRO A 7 -2.87 -5.48 38.14
CA PRO A 7 -1.51 -5.86 38.52
C PRO A 7 -0.78 -6.54 37.36
N LEU A 8 0.41 -6.06 37.02
CA LEU A 8 1.25 -6.52 35.91
C LEU A 8 1.45 -8.05 35.91
N ALA A 9 1.57 -8.65 37.09
CA ALA A 9 1.70 -10.10 37.24
C ALA A 9 0.47 -10.88 36.73
N LYS A 10 -0.74 -10.32 36.81
CA LYS A 10 -1.97 -10.93 36.27
C LYS A 10 -2.05 -10.79 34.75
N PHE A 11 -1.50 -9.70 34.20
CA PHE A 11 -1.38 -9.51 32.75
C PHE A 11 -0.35 -10.48 32.14
N LEU A 12 0.79 -10.67 32.81
CA LEU A 12 1.88 -11.55 32.35
C LEU A 12 1.59 -13.04 32.55
N LYS A 13 0.76 -13.42 33.52
CA LYS A 13 0.29 -14.80 33.73
C LYS A 13 -0.85 -15.21 32.79
N ARG A 14 -1.37 -14.29 31.98
CA ARG A 14 -2.21 -14.68 30.84
C ARG A 14 -1.29 -15.53 29.96
N SER A 15 -1.63 -16.81 29.78
CA SER A 15 -0.96 -17.66 28.80
C SER A 15 -0.80 -16.84 27.51
N PRO A 16 0.36 -16.94 26.81
CA PRO A 16 0.46 -16.38 25.49
C PRO A 16 -0.83 -16.79 24.79
N ARG A 17 -1.58 -15.84 24.24
CA ARG A 17 -2.57 -16.22 23.24
C ARG A 17 -1.73 -16.98 22.24
N GLU A 18 -1.82 -18.31 22.28
CA GLU A 18 -1.46 -19.13 21.15
C GLU A 18 -2.10 -18.37 20.00
N TYR A 19 -1.27 -17.86 19.09
CA TYR A 19 -1.76 -17.46 17.79
C TYR A 19 -2.23 -18.78 17.17
N GLY A 20 -3.40 -19.23 17.63
CA GLY A 20 -4.11 -20.35 17.08
C GLY A 20 -4.17 -20.05 15.61
N VAL A 21 -3.72 -21.01 14.81
CA VAL A 21 -4.14 -21.22 13.43
C VAL A 21 -5.49 -20.56 13.31
N CYS A 22 -5.53 -19.42 12.60
CA CYS A 22 -6.66 -18.50 12.55
C CYS A 22 -7.92 -19.35 12.63
N GLY A 23 -8.52 -19.38 13.83
CA GLY A 23 -9.68 -20.20 14.06
C GLY A 23 -10.65 -19.84 12.95
N GLN A 24 -11.35 -20.83 12.42
CA GLN A 24 -12.54 -20.59 11.60
C GLN A 24 -13.61 -19.90 12.48
N GLY A 25 -13.29 -18.73 13.03
CA GLY A 25 -14.21 -17.72 13.48
C GLY A 25 -14.91 -17.29 12.23
N LYS A 26 -16.02 -17.97 11.97
CA LYS A 26 -17.08 -17.62 11.05
C LYS A 26 -17.04 -16.14 10.72
N LEU A 27 -16.39 -15.84 9.61
CA LEU A 27 -16.23 -14.53 9.01
C LEU A 27 -17.57 -14.12 8.36
N HIS A 28 -18.67 -14.25 9.10
CA HIS A 28 -20.03 -14.37 8.55
C HIS A 28 -20.60 -13.06 8.00
N SER A 29 -19.84 -11.98 7.94
CA SER A 29 -20.28 -10.78 7.22
C SER A 29 -19.13 -9.87 6.80
N ILE A 30 -18.05 -10.39 6.20
CA ILE A 30 -17.18 -9.46 5.45
C ILE A 30 -18.00 -8.92 4.27
N PRO A 31 -18.19 -7.59 4.18
CA PRO A 31 -18.98 -7.01 3.11
C PRO A 31 -18.37 -7.34 1.74
N LYS A 32 -19.22 -7.43 0.72
CA LYS A 32 -18.86 -7.97 -0.60
C LYS A 32 -17.75 -7.21 -1.35
N ASN A 33 -17.38 -6.02 -0.87
CA ASN A 33 -16.56 -5.05 -1.59
C ASN A 33 -15.18 -4.81 -0.94
N TYR A 34 -14.75 -5.69 -0.03
CA TYR A 34 -13.42 -5.58 0.57
C TYR A 34 -12.39 -6.31 -0.28
N HIS A 35 -11.33 -5.57 -0.59
CA HIS A 35 -10.14 -6.09 -1.23
C HIS A 35 -8.95 -6.01 -0.28
N LEU A 36 -8.10 -7.02 -0.33
CA LEU A 36 -6.87 -7.12 0.42
C LEU A 36 -5.70 -6.85 -0.52
N ILE A 37 -4.89 -5.85 -0.18
CA ILE A 37 -3.56 -5.66 -0.76
C ILE A 37 -2.56 -6.39 0.13
N ARG A 38 -1.85 -7.36 -0.43
CA ARG A 38 -0.71 -8.03 0.20
C ARG A 38 0.57 -7.49 -0.42
N ALA A 39 1.46 -7.00 0.43
CA ALA A 39 2.79 -6.62 0.04
C ALA A 39 3.78 -7.70 0.51
N TYR A 40 4.45 -8.35 -0.43
CA TYR A 40 5.50 -9.31 -0.16
C TYR A 40 6.87 -8.59 -0.17
N GLU A 41 7.95 -9.33 -0.36
CA GLU A 41 9.28 -8.74 -0.44
C GLU A 41 9.40 -7.76 -1.62
N LYS A 42 9.07 -8.25 -2.81
CA LYS A 42 9.21 -7.51 -4.08
C LYS A 42 7.90 -7.44 -4.87
N ASP A 43 6.88 -8.17 -4.43
CA ASP A 43 5.65 -8.41 -5.17
C ASP A 43 4.44 -7.82 -4.42
N VAL A 44 3.48 -7.26 -5.17
CA VAL A 44 2.21 -6.77 -4.61
C VAL A 44 1.08 -7.58 -5.21
N GLU A 45 0.10 -7.94 -4.37
CA GLU A 45 -1.06 -8.71 -4.79
C GLU A 45 -2.35 -8.04 -4.30
N LEU A 46 -3.36 -7.96 -5.17
CA LEU A 46 -4.72 -7.56 -4.82
C LEU A 46 -5.62 -8.79 -4.87
N ARG A 47 -6.26 -9.14 -3.75
CA ARG A 47 -7.25 -10.21 -3.68
C ARG A 47 -8.58 -9.70 -3.16
N THR A 48 -9.67 -10.32 -3.60
CA THR A 48 -10.99 -10.12 -2.99
C THR A 48 -11.10 -11.01 -1.74
N LEU A 49 -11.61 -10.46 -0.63
CA LEU A 49 -11.67 -11.17 0.66
C LEU A 49 -12.86 -12.13 0.82
N ARG A 50 -13.75 -12.25 -0.17
CA ARG A 50 -14.92 -13.13 -0.05
C ARG A 50 -14.57 -14.61 -0.15
N ALA A 51 -15.18 -15.35 0.78
CA ALA A 51 -15.15 -16.80 0.92
C ALA A 51 -16.37 -17.51 0.27
N ASP A 52 -17.32 -16.76 -0.31
CA ASP A 52 -18.50 -17.38 -0.92
C ASP A 52 -18.47 -17.18 -2.43
N HIS A 53 -18.37 -18.31 -3.13
CA HIS A 53 -18.74 -18.46 -4.54
C HIS A 53 -19.98 -17.62 -4.82
N LEU A 54 -19.79 -16.52 -5.56
CA LEU A 54 -20.86 -15.62 -5.95
C LEU A 54 -21.64 -16.34 -7.07
N GLY A 55 -22.35 -17.40 -6.70
CA GLY A 55 -22.76 -18.40 -7.70
C GLY A 55 -21.56 -18.97 -8.46
N GLU A 56 -21.75 -19.25 -9.74
CA GLU A 56 -20.70 -19.70 -10.65
C GLU A 56 -19.63 -18.64 -10.95
N GLU A 57 -19.47 -17.53 -10.21
CA GLU A 57 -18.46 -16.52 -10.54
C GLU A 57 -17.35 -16.37 -9.49
N GLN A 58 -16.10 -16.43 -9.94
CA GLN A 58 -14.89 -16.30 -9.12
C GLN A 58 -14.10 -15.04 -9.50
N ALA A 59 -13.82 -14.15 -8.55
CA ALA A 59 -13.06 -12.93 -8.81
C ALA A 59 -11.57 -13.22 -9.01
N ILE A 60 -10.98 -12.68 -10.08
CA ILE A 60 -9.55 -12.82 -10.39
C ILE A 60 -8.74 -11.87 -9.48
N GLY A 61 -7.71 -12.43 -8.82
CA GLY A 61 -6.72 -11.65 -8.08
C GLY A 61 -5.67 -11.05 -9.02
N ILE A 62 -5.14 -9.88 -8.66
CA ILE A 62 -4.07 -9.22 -9.42
C ILE A 62 -2.75 -9.48 -8.74
N TYR A 63 -1.77 -9.93 -9.50
CA TYR A 63 -0.42 -10.14 -9.02
C TYR A 63 0.55 -9.26 -9.82
N CYS A 64 1.28 -8.41 -9.11
CA CYS A 64 2.28 -7.51 -9.67
C CYS A 64 3.66 -8.00 -9.19
N PRO A 65 4.36 -8.84 -9.99
CA PRO A 65 5.67 -9.33 -9.63
C PRO A 65 6.76 -8.26 -9.76
N ASN A 66 7.79 -8.35 -8.93
CA ASN A 66 9.01 -7.54 -9.01
C ASN A 66 8.75 -6.02 -9.07
N THR A 67 7.68 -5.54 -8.43
CA THR A 67 7.31 -4.12 -8.36
C THR A 67 8.39 -3.23 -7.77
N LEU A 68 9.11 -3.73 -6.75
CA LEU A 68 10.28 -3.08 -6.20
C LEU A 68 11.45 -4.05 -6.27
N THR A 69 12.35 -3.85 -7.24
CA THR A 69 13.56 -4.65 -7.36
C THR A 69 14.71 -4.07 -6.56
N PHE A 70 15.34 -4.96 -5.79
CA PHE A 70 16.63 -4.67 -5.21
C PHE A 70 17.71 -4.82 -6.28
N GLY A 71 18.40 -3.72 -6.61
CA GLY A 71 19.47 -3.70 -7.60
C GLY A 71 20.80 -4.09 -6.96
N SER A 72 21.84 -4.22 -7.78
CA SER A 72 23.18 -4.55 -7.30
C SER A 72 23.76 -3.41 -6.46
N PHE A 73 24.37 -3.77 -5.32
CA PHE A 73 25.25 -2.85 -4.61
C PHE A 73 26.56 -2.75 -5.36
N HIS A 74 26.95 -1.55 -5.78
CA HIS A 74 28.33 -1.30 -6.21
C HIS A 74 29.28 -1.28 -5.01
N ASP A 75 28.81 -0.81 -3.85
CA ASP A 75 29.58 -0.84 -2.60
C ASP A 75 29.21 -2.05 -1.73
N ARG A 76 30.16 -2.98 -1.59
CA ARG A 76 30.00 -4.19 -0.77
C ARG A 76 29.83 -3.88 0.72
N ASN A 77 30.36 -2.76 1.20
CA ASN A 77 30.28 -2.35 2.61
C ASN A 77 28.88 -1.89 3.00
N LEU A 78 28.06 -1.48 2.02
CA LEU A 78 26.68 -1.07 2.28
C LEU A 78 25.72 -2.25 2.43
N ARG A 79 26.05 -3.40 1.83
CA ARG A 79 25.19 -4.59 1.76
C ARG A 79 24.63 -5.06 3.12
N PRO A 80 25.37 -5.05 4.25
CA PRO A 80 24.85 -5.45 5.55
C PRO A 80 23.67 -4.59 6.02
N TYR A 81 23.64 -3.29 5.68
CA TYR A 81 22.60 -2.38 6.12
C TYR A 81 21.23 -2.65 5.48
N PHE A 82 21.20 -3.43 4.39
CA PHE A 82 20.00 -3.70 3.59
C PHE A 82 19.53 -5.17 3.61
N ARG A 83 20.29 -6.08 4.26
CA ARG A 83 19.99 -7.53 4.23
C ARG A 83 18.67 -7.92 4.92
N ALA A 84 18.23 -7.16 5.91
CA ALA A 84 16.97 -7.38 6.62
C ALA A 84 15.83 -6.49 6.10
N THR A 85 16.03 -5.81 4.97
CA THR A 85 15.19 -4.66 4.58
C THR A 85 14.54 -4.80 3.21
N SER A 86 14.58 -5.96 2.57
CA SER A 86 13.98 -6.14 1.25
C SER A 86 12.45 -6.19 1.26
N ARG A 87 11.82 -6.19 2.44
CA ARG A 87 10.36 -6.23 2.58
C ARG A 87 9.65 -4.92 2.21
N MET A 88 8.45 -5.01 1.66
CA MET A 88 7.53 -3.88 1.56
C MET A 88 6.70 -3.75 2.85
N SER A 89 7.23 -3.05 3.86
CA SER A 89 6.60 -2.99 5.19
C SER A 89 6.04 -1.62 5.59
N LEU A 90 6.36 -0.56 4.84
CA LEU A 90 5.95 0.81 5.20
C LEU A 90 4.70 1.19 4.40
N ILE A 91 3.53 0.74 4.85
CA ILE A 91 2.26 0.91 4.11
C ILE A 91 1.47 2.07 4.69
N MET A 92 1.06 3.01 3.83
CA MET A 92 0.18 4.12 4.17
C MET A 92 -0.89 4.26 3.08
N HIS A 93 -2.00 4.93 3.39
CA HIS A 93 -3.05 5.19 2.42
C HIS A 93 -3.49 6.66 2.52
N VAL A 94 -3.82 7.25 1.38
CA VAL A 94 -4.37 8.61 1.24
C VAL A 94 -5.70 8.49 0.46
N PRO A 95 -6.84 8.35 1.16
CA PRO A 95 -8.14 8.15 0.53
C PRO A 95 -8.51 9.21 -0.50
N GLU A 96 -8.20 10.47 -0.19
CA GLU A 96 -8.54 11.66 -0.98
C GLU A 96 -7.85 11.66 -2.34
N LEU A 97 -6.69 10.99 -2.44
CA LEU A 97 -5.98 10.79 -3.70
C LEU A 97 -6.19 9.38 -4.27
N SER A 98 -6.99 8.53 -3.63
CA SER A 98 -7.13 7.10 -3.94
C SER A 98 -5.77 6.41 -4.05
N LEU A 99 -4.85 6.73 -3.14
CA LEU A 99 -3.44 6.34 -3.23
C LEU A 99 -3.05 5.42 -2.08
N VAL A 100 -2.35 4.35 -2.41
CA VAL A 100 -1.67 3.45 -1.48
C VAL A 100 -0.16 3.63 -1.67
N ILE A 101 0.53 3.91 -0.59
CA ILE A 101 1.96 4.18 -0.55
C ILE A 101 2.63 2.99 0.13
N ILE A 102 3.58 2.36 -0.55
CA ILE A 102 4.27 1.17 -0.04
C ILE A 102 5.78 1.43 -0.09
N GLY A 103 6.35 1.72 1.07
CA GLY A 103 7.80 1.88 1.23
C GLY A 103 8.50 0.56 1.54
N SER A 104 9.70 0.43 0.98
CA SER A 104 10.64 -0.63 1.24
C SER A 104 11.91 -0.04 1.87
N PRO A 105 12.45 -0.62 2.96
CA PRO A 105 13.71 -0.16 3.53
C PRO A 105 14.94 -0.36 2.63
N THR A 106 14.72 -0.82 1.40
CA THR A 106 15.62 -0.71 0.24
C THR A 106 15.88 0.71 -0.25
N GLY A 107 15.15 1.71 0.25
CA GLY A 107 15.28 3.11 -0.18
C GLY A 107 14.25 3.55 -1.21
N ARG A 108 13.30 2.68 -1.54
CA ARG A 108 12.30 2.88 -2.59
C ARG A 108 10.88 2.91 -2.03
N VAL A 109 10.02 3.72 -2.64
CA VAL A 109 8.61 3.84 -2.30
C VAL A 109 7.77 3.68 -3.56
N LEU A 110 6.84 2.73 -3.53
CA LEU A 110 5.88 2.46 -4.59
C LEU A 110 4.58 3.24 -4.32
N LEU A 111 4.10 3.94 -5.34
CA LEU A 111 2.82 4.65 -5.32
C LEU A 111 1.82 3.88 -6.19
N LEU A 112 0.72 3.42 -5.60
CA LEU A 112 -0.30 2.60 -6.24
C LEU A 112 -1.68 3.25 -6.15
N THR A 113 -2.44 3.18 -7.24
CA THR A 113 -3.87 3.51 -7.25
C THR A 113 -4.67 2.23 -7.44
N PRO A 114 -5.51 1.83 -6.47
CA PRO A 114 -6.52 0.81 -6.70
C PRO A 114 -7.51 1.28 -7.77
N THR A 115 -7.76 0.45 -8.76
CA THR A 115 -8.67 0.76 -9.87
C THR A 115 -9.83 -0.22 -9.93
N ARG A 116 -10.94 0.24 -10.48
CA ARG A 116 -12.11 -0.58 -10.79
C ARG A 116 -12.40 -0.46 -12.27
N LEU A 117 -12.68 -1.59 -12.92
CA LEU A 117 -13.14 -1.62 -14.30
C LEU A 117 -14.61 -1.23 -14.34
N SER A 118 -14.97 -0.32 -15.26
CA SER A 118 -16.36 0.09 -15.47
C SER A 118 -17.24 -1.11 -15.88
N ASN A 119 -16.68 -1.99 -16.72
CA ASN A 119 -17.31 -3.22 -17.16
C ASN A 119 -16.41 -4.39 -16.76
N PRO A 120 -16.82 -5.23 -15.78
CA PRO A 120 -16.10 -6.44 -15.45
C PRO A 120 -15.95 -7.36 -16.67
N GLN A 121 -14.73 -7.82 -16.92
CA GLN A 121 -14.43 -8.71 -18.04
C GLN A 121 -14.32 -10.13 -17.54
N SER A 122 -14.81 -11.09 -18.32
CA SER A 122 -14.56 -12.50 -18.02
C SER A 122 -13.21 -12.92 -18.57
N ALA A 123 -12.50 -13.79 -17.85
CA ALA A 123 -11.24 -14.32 -18.35
C ALA A 123 -11.45 -14.95 -19.74
N PRO A 124 -10.54 -14.73 -20.71
CA PRO A 124 -10.59 -15.45 -21.96
C PRO A 124 -10.55 -16.96 -21.68
N THR A 125 -11.40 -17.71 -22.40
CA THR A 125 -11.52 -19.16 -22.34
C THR A 125 -10.18 -19.81 -22.70
N GLY A 126 -9.27 -19.96 -21.73
CA GLY A 126 -7.93 -20.50 -21.98
C GLY A 126 -6.92 -20.33 -20.85
N PHE A 127 -7.10 -19.33 -19.96
CA PHE A 127 -6.09 -19.04 -18.93
C PHE A 127 -6.33 -19.66 -17.55
N ALA A 128 -7.56 -20.06 -17.22
CA ALA A 128 -7.83 -20.91 -16.07
C ALA A 128 -9.25 -21.49 -16.17
N LYS A 129 -9.36 -22.75 -16.59
CA LYS A 129 -10.35 -23.61 -15.94
C LYS A 129 -9.67 -24.07 -14.67
N CYS A 130 -10.03 -23.52 -13.51
CA CYS A 130 -9.75 -24.23 -12.27
C CYS A 130 -10.50 -25.57 -12.38
N PRO A 131 -9.83 -26.74 -12.43
CA PRO A 131 -10.47 -28.03 -12.73
C PRO A 131 -11.44 -28.53 -11.65
N ARG A 132 -11.66 -27.72 -10.59
CA ARG A 132 -12.45 -28.08 -9.41
C ARG A 132 -13.73 -27.25 -9.21
N SER A 133 -13.98 -26.24 -10.02
CA SER A 133 -15.17 -25.39 -9.87
C SER A 133 -15.64 -24.97 -11.26
N GLY A 134 -16.88 -25.30 -11.62
CA GLY A 134 -17.53 -24.86 -12.86
C GLY A 134 -17.78 -23.35 -12.93
N SER A 135 -16.99 -22.56 -12.21
CA SER A 135 -17.18 -21.13 -12.04
C SER A 135 -16.43 -20.33 -13.09
N ARG A 136 -17.14 -19.39 -13.74
CA ARG A 136 -16.65 -18.32 -14.60
C ARG A 136 -15.79 -17.32 -13.82
N GLU A 137 -14.58 -17.08 -14.30
CA GLU A 137 -13.67 -16.11 -13.69
C GLU A 137 -13.95 -14.68 -14.18
N VAL A 138 -14.04 -13.73 -13.26
CA VAL A 138 -14.36 -12.31 -13.54
C VAL A 138 -13.29 -11.38 -13.01
N TRP A 139 -12.77 -10.53 -13.91
CA TRP A 139 -11.87 -9.44 -13.61
C TRP A 139 -12.63 -8.12 -13.48
N SER A 140 -12.60 -7.51 -12.29
CA SER A 140 -13.34 -6.27 -11.99
C SER A 140 -12.49 -5.17 -11.36
N HIS A 141 -11.34 -5.52 -10.78
CA HIS A 141 -10.49 -4.60 -10.02
C HIS A 141 -9.03 -4.76 -10.43
N GLY A 142 -8.27 -3.68 -10.28
CA GLY A 142 -6.89 -3.56 -10.71
C GLY A 142 -6.04 -2.78 -9.73
N LEU A 143 -4.74 -2.79 -9.97
CA LEU A 143 -3.78 -1.87 -9.37
C LEU A 143 -3.06 -1.14 -10.50
N ARG A 144 -3.01 0.19 -10.43
CA ARG A 144 -2.17 1.00 -11.31
C ARG A 144 -0.94 1.43 -10.53
N VAL A 145 0.23 1.06 -11.02
CA VAL A 145 1.50 1.63 -10.53
C VAL A 145 1.60 3.05 -11.07
N GLU A 146 1.57 4.04 -10.18
CA GLU A 146 1.74 5.45 -10.56
C GLU A 146 3.21 5.76 -10.75
N TRP A 147 4.01 5.54 -9.69
CA TRP A 147 5.43 5.89 -9.65
C TRP A 147 6.20 5.04 -8.65
N VAL A 148 7.52 4.97 -8.85
CA VAL A 148 8.48 4.49 -7.87
C VAL A 148 9.42 5.64 -7.52
N LEU A 149 9.41 6.03 -6.25
CA LEU A 149 10.26 7.09 -5.71
C LEU A 149 11.47 6.52 -4.97
N PRO A 150 12.58 7.26 -4.90
CA PRO A 150 12.86 8.44 -5.73
C PRO A 150 13.06 8.03 -7.20
N ARG A 151 12.70 8.91 -8.12
CA ARG A 151 12.94 8.79 -9.57
C ARG A 151 14.40 9.06 -9.88
N SER A 152 14.90 8.56 -11.01
CA SER A 152 16.27 8.82 -11.44
C SER A 152 16.55 10.32 -11.68
N SER A 153 15.50 11.11 -11.95
CA SER A 153 15.57 12.56 -12.11
C SER A 153 15.53 13.35 -10.81
N ASP A 154 15.25 12.71 -9.68
CA ASP A 154 15.12 13.42 -8.40
C ASP A 154 16.51 13.66 -7.80
N ASP A 155 16.74 14.85 -7.24
CA ASP A 155 18.08 15.29 -6.84
C ASP A 155 18.74 14.40 -5.76
N ILE A 156 17.95 13.68 -4.98
CA ILE A 156 18.44 12.72 -3.99
C ILE A 156 19.16 11.51 -4.63
N CYS A 157 18.98 11.30 -5.93
CA CYS A 157 19.66 10.29 -6.73
C CYS A 157 21.00 10.76 -7.33
N HIS A 158 21.41 12.04 -7.15
CA HIS A 158 22.70 12.55 -7.67
C HIS A 158 23.93 11.89 -7.04
N GLY A 159 23.74 11.11 -5.97
CA GLY A 159 24.71 10.11 -5.53
C GLY A 159 24.33 8.73 -6.04
N GLN A 160 25.22 8.03 -6.74
CA GLN A 160 25.01 6.65 -7.21
C GLN A 160 24.68 5.64 -6.08
N HIS A 161 24.81 6.04 -4.81
CA HIS A 161 24.64 5.17 -3.66
C HIS A 161 23.18 5.13 -3.19
N ARG A 162 22.57 3.96 -3.33
CA ARG A 162 21.29 3.63 -2.66
C ARG A 162 21.46 3.79 -1.15
N ARG A 163 20.43 4.31 -0.48
CA ARG A 163 20.41 4.53 0.97
C ARG A 163 19.24 3.78 1.59
N PRO A 164 19.41 3.09 2.74
CA PRO A 164 18.29 2.38 3.34
C PRO A 164 17.24 3.38 3.82
N LEU A 165 15.97 3.09 3.53
CA LEU A 165 14.87 3.90 4.03
C LEU A 165 14.65 3.58 5.52
N HIS A 166 14.62 4.60 6.36
CA HIS A 166 14.28 4.47 7.77
C HIS A 166 12.77 4.56 7.98
N GLY A 167 12.11 5.51 7.30
CA GLY A 167 10.67 5.71 7.43
C GLY A 167 10.07 6.50 6.27
N VAL A 168 8.74 6.46 6.20
CA VAL A 168 7.95 7.28 5.27
C VAL A 168 6.85 7.97 6.07
N ALA A 169 6.59 9.23 5.76
CA ALA A 169 5.47 9.98 6.30
C ALA A 169 4.68 10.64 5.16
N VAL A 170 3.37 10.73 5.31
CA VAL A 170 2.50 11.46 4.40
C VAL A 170 1.50 12.28 5.20
N GLY A 171 1.26 13.53 4.78
CA GLY A 171 0.29 14.40 5.43
C GLY A 171 -0.20 15.50 4.50
N PRO A 172 -1.38 16.08 4.75
CA PRO A 172 -1.91 17.14 3.92
C PRO A 172 -1.02 18.39 4.00
N VAL A 173 -0.85 19.09 2.87
CA VAL A 173 -0.21 20.41 2.85
C VAL A 173 -1.20 21.44 3.38
N GLN A 174 -0.74 22.28 4.30
CA GLN A 174 -1.51 23.42 4.78
C GLN A 174 -1.35 24.56 3.76
N ASP A 175 -2.41 24.86 3.02
CA ASP A 175 -2.44 26.06 2.17
C ASP A 175 -2.79 27.31 3.02
N GLU A 176 -2.29 28.49 2.62
CA GLU A 176 -2.55 29.78 3.30
C GLU A 176 -4.04 30.12 3.44
N ARG A 177 -4.91 29.46 2.65
CA ARG A 177 -6.38 29.61 2.76
C ARG A 177 -7.02 28.79 3.88
N GLY A 178 -6.21 28.13 4.71
CA GLY A 178 -6.67 27.36 5.86
C GLY A 178 -7.37 26.08 5.44
N VAL A 179 -7.05 24.99 6.14
CA VAL A 179 -7.93 23.81 6.15
C VAL A 179 -9.24 24.26 6.79
N GLY A 180 -10.25 24.52 5.96
CA GLY A 180 -11.58 24.89 6.42
C GLY A 180 -11.75 26.38 6.71
N ALA A 181 -11.72 27.23 5.68
CA ALA A 181 -12.52 28.46 5.71
C ALA A 181 -14.00 28.05 5.82
N ALA A 182 -14.49 27.97 7.06
CA ALA A 182 -15.89 27.77 7.39
C ALA A 182 -16.70 28.91 6.75
N GLY A 183 -17.28 28.66 5.58
CA GLY A 183 -18.07 29.68 4.87
C GLY A 183 -18.28 29.42 3.37
N SER A 184 -17.46 28.60 2.73
CA SER A 184 -17.77 28.08 1.38
C SER A 184 -18.32 26.67 1.52
N GLY A 185 -19.54 26.42 1.01
CA GLY A 185 -20.30 25.16 1.17
C GLY A 185 -19.67 23.90 0.57
N HIS A 186 -18.35 23.86 0.35
CA HIS A 186 -17.58 22.70 -0.02
C HIS A 186 -16.46 22.57 1.02
N ALA A 187 -16.59 21.64 1.97
CA ALA A 187 -15.48 21.22 2.82
C ALA A 187 -14.39 20.63 1.89
N SER A 188 -13.47 21.47 1.42
CA SER A 188 -12.46 21.06 0.44
C SER A 188 -11.46 20.16 1.16
N THR A 189 -11.61 18.85 1.01
CA THR A 189 -10.59 17.88 1.38
C THR A 189 -9.24 18.31 0.79
N PRO A 190 -8.13 18.30 1.56
CA PRO A 190 -6.84 18.74 1.07
C PRO A 190 -6.48 17.93 -0.18
N ARG A 191 -6.31 18.62 -1.33
CA ARG A 191 -5.98 17.97 -2.60
C ARG A 191 -4.49 17.81 -2.81
N ARG A 192 -3.68 18.31 -1.87
CA ARG A 192 -2.23 18.28 -1.89
C ARG A 192 -1.71 17.66 -0.61
N TYR A 193 -0.78 16.73 -0.77
CA TYR A 193 -0.13 16.03 0.32
C TYR A 193 1.39 16.14 0.18
N ARG A 194 2.07 16.18 1.32
CA ARG A 194 3.52 16.10 1.41
C ARG A 194 3.92 14.69 1.77
N LEU A 195 4.75 14.08 0.93
CA LEU A 195 5.33 12.76 1.12
C LEU A 195 6.80 12.92 1.48
N MET A 196 7.20 12.43 2.65
CA MET A 196 8.56 12.54 3.16
C MET A 196 9.19 11.15 3.28
N LEU A 197 10.39 10.98 2.72
CA LEU A 197 11.19 9.77 2.74
C LEU A 197 12.40 10.05 3.63
N HIS A 198 12.43 9.44 4.81
CA HIS A 198 13.53 9.60 5.76
C HIS A 198 14.50 8.42 5.61
N TYR A 199 15.74 8.72 5.23
CA TYR A 199 16.79 7.73 5.03
C TYR A 199 17.64 7.54 6.29
N ARG A 200 18.32 6.41 6.41
CA ARG A 200 19.16 6.09 7.58
C ARG A 200 20.33 7.05 7.81
N ASN A 201 20.77 7.75 6.78
CA ASN A 201 21.82 8.76 6.89
C ASN A 201 21.25 10.15 7.26
N HIS A 202 19.99 10.21 7.69
CA HIS A 202 19.25 11.42 8.07
C HIS A 202 18.88 12.36 6.93
N ASP A 203 19.12 11.97 5.67
CA ASP A 203 18.55 12.70 4.53
C ASP A 203 17.04 12.55 4.49
N ILE A 204 16.36 13.62 4.10
CA ILE A 204 14.91 13.64 3.92
C ILE A 204 14.62 14.10 2.49
N ALA A 205 14.09 13.21 1.65
CA ALA A 205 13.45 13.64 0.40
C ALA A 205 12.01 13.99 0.67
N THR A 206 11.58 15.15 0.17
CA THR A 206 10.22 15.64 0.32
C THR A 206 9.63 15.84 -1.06
N PHE A 207 8.43 15.31 -1.27
CA PHE A 207 7.68 15.42 -2.52
C PHE A 207 6.29 15.98 -2.21
N GLU A 208 5.76 16.83 -3.09
CA GLU A 208 4.35 17.21 -3.06
C GLU A 208 3.56 16.37 -4.06
N ILE A 209 2.55 15.67 -3.57
CA ILE A 209 1.69 14.79 -4.37
C ILE A 209 0.28 15.36 -4.44
N THR A 210 -0.30 15.32 -5.64
CA THR A 210 -1.68 15.75 -5.89
C THR A 210 -2.26 14.95 -7.05
N ARG A 211 -3.58 14.94 -7.18
CA ARG A 211 -4.27 14.33 -8.31
C ARG A 211 -4.97 15.42 -9.12
N GLN A 212 -4.65 15.49 -10.41
CA GLN A 212 -5.28 16.45 -11.31
C GLN A 212 -6.76 16.10 -11.51
N GLU A 213 -7.65 17.08 -11.31
CA GLU A 213 -9.11 16.83 -11.32
C GLU A 213 -9.63 16.36 -12.68
N GLN A 214 -9.14 16.97 -13.76
CA GLN A 214 -9.64 16.71 -15.11
C GLN A 214 -9.18 15.35 -15.66
N THR A 215 -7.96 14.92 -15.33
CA THR A 215 -7.35 13.71 -15.92
C THR A 215 -7.26 12.54 -14.95
N GLY A 216 -7.43 12.80 -13.65
CA GLY A 216 -7.18 11.80 -12.61
C GLY A 216 -5.72 11.34 -12.56
N LYS A 217 -4.76 12.06 -13.17
CA LYS A 217 -3.34 11.71 -13.14
C LYS A 217 -2.71 12.13 -11.81
N LEU A 218 -1.86 11.27 -11.25
CA LEU A 218 -1.05 11.62 -10.08
C LEU A 218 0.14 12.49 -10.54
N CYS A 219 0.24 13.68 -9.94
CA CYS A 219 1.33 14.62 -10.15
C CYS A 219 2.24 14.64 -8.91
N ILE A 220 3.55 14.75 -9.15
CA ILE A 220 4.60 14.77 -8.12
C ILE A 220 5.51 15.94 -8.43
N PHE A 221 5.67 16.83 -7.45
CA PHE A 221 6.51 18.02 -7.49
C PHE A 221 7.63 17.91 -6.45
#